data_AF-A0A2P6PH10-F1
#
_entry.id   AF-A0A2P6PH10-F1
#
_cell.length_a   1.000
_cell.length_b   1.000
_cell.length_c   1.000
_cell.angle_alpha   90.00
_cell.angle_beta   90.00
_cell.angle_gamma   90.00
#
_symmetry.space_group_name_H-M   'P 1'
#
loop_
_entity.id
_entity.type
_entity.pdbx_description
1 polymer ?
#
loop_
_entity_poly.entity_id
_entity_poly.type
_entity_poly.pdbx_seq_one_letter_code
_entity_poly.pdbx_strand_id
1 'polypeptide(L)'
;MNKIKIEKIENLPARQVTFSKRRQGLFKKAGELSVLCDAEVAVIVFSSTGKLYESSSSSTKGVIARYNLHTEDGEEGDQQPPPELQLENNECMRLNKELADKILKLRQMEGQDLEELTIDELQRLENRIEGGLSRVLQAKDESIMSQIVALETKGAELTEANNQLRQRLGMLSNGDGNRASGVALESEISTDEEGGMASEFATSSTGYYGTGSSTSSLEDDSSDNTLSLKLGLPRCG
;
A
#
# COMPACT_ATOMS: atom_id res chain seq x y z
N MET A 1 -7.18 35.15 -28.68
CA MET A 1 -7.66 33.92 -27.99
C MET A 1 -8.92 33.45 -28.68
N ASN A 2 -9.10 32.14 -28.88
CA ASN A 2 -10.34 31.61 -29.44
C ASN A 2 -11.41 31.55 -28.34
N LYS A 3 -12.65 31.96 -28.64
CA LYS A 3 -13.78 31.82 -27.73
C LYS A 3 -14.13 30.33 -27.61
N ILE A 4 -14.26 29.84 -26.38
CA ILE A 4 -14.70 28.46 -26.10
C ILE A 4 -16.09 28.47 -25.46
N LYS A 5 -16.84 27.37 -25.61
CA LYS A 5 -18.11 27.15 -24.91
C LYS A 5 -17.87 26.89 -23.42
N ILE A 6 -18.87 27.15 -22.59
CA ILE A 6 -18.87 26.82 -21.16
C ILE A 6 -19.53 25.45 -21.00
N GLU A 7 -18.75 24.41 -21.29
CA GLU A 7 -19.15 22.99 -21.19
C GLU A 7 -17.95 22.17 -20.69
N LYS A 8 -18.17 20.89 -20.36
CA LYS A 8 -17.11 20.00 -19.88
C LYS A 8 -16.08 19.76 -20.98
N ILE A 9 -14.81 20.03 -20.68
CA ILE A 9 -13.70 19.73 -21.60
C ILE A 9 -13.42 18.23 -21.55
N GLU A 10 -13.82 17.49 -22.59
CA GLU A 10 -13.64 16.03 -22.62
C GLU A 10 -12.17 15.60 -22.76
N ASN A 11 -11.36 16.33 -23.51
CA ASN A 11 -9.93 16.06 -23.65
C ASN A 11 -9.18 16.22 -22.31
N LEU A 12 -8.64 15.11 -21.77
CA LEU A 12 -8.02 15.06 -20.44
C LEU A 12 -6.83 16.03 -20.27
N PRO A 13 -5.80 16.05 -21.15
CA PRO A 13 -4.71 17.03 -21.04
C PRO A 13 -5.18 18.49 -21.10
N ALA A 14 -6.08 18.83 -22.04
CA ALA A 14 -6.61 20.18 -22.17
C ALA A 14 -7.44 20.58 -20.95
N ARG A 15 -8.22 19.65 -20.36
CA ARG A 15 -8.95 19.88 -19.11
C ARG A 15 -7.99 20.16 -17.96
N GLN A 16 -6.94 19.36 -17.80
CA GLN A 16 -5.95 19.53 -16.73
C GLN A 16 -5.20 20.87 -16.81
N VAL A 17 -4.70 21.23 -18.00
CA VAL A 17 -4.03 22.53 -18.24
C VAL A 17 -4.99 23.70 -18.01
N THR A 18 -6.23 23.57 -18.49
CA THR A 18 -7.26 24.61 -18.30
C THR A 18 -7.65 24.76 -16.83
N PHE A 19 -7.82 23.67 -16.10
CA PHE A 19 -8.11 23.67 -14.66
C PHE A 19 -7.02 24.40 -13.88
N SER A 20 -5.75 24.03 -14.05
CA SER A 20 -4.63 24.69 -13.38
C SER A 20 -4.56 26.19 -13.67
N LYS A 21 -4.70 26.60 -14.94
CA LYS A 21 -4.65 28.02 -15.33
C LYS A 21 -5.87 28.81 -14.82
N ARG A 22 -7.08 28.26 -14.93
CA ARG A 22 -8.31 28.94 -14.49
C ARG A 22 -8.43 29.02 -12.98
N ARG A 23 -8.07 27.96 -12.25
CA ARG A 23 -8.00 27.96 -10.78
C ARG A 23 -7.04 29.03 -10.28
N GLN A 24 -5.84 29.11 -10.86
CA GLN A 24 -4.87 30.16 -10.49
C GLN A 24 -5.39 31.57 -10.80
N GLY A 25 -6.05 31.75 -11.95
CA GLY A 25 -6.69 33.02 -12.31
C GLY A 25 -7.82 33.42 -11.36
N LEU A 26 -8.65 32.45 -10.95
CA LEU A 26 -9.73 32.63 -9.99
C LEU A 26 -9.19 33.01 -8.60
N PHE A 27 -8.17 32.31 -8.10
CA PHE A 27 -7.52 32.64 -6.82
C PHE A 27 -6.89 34.04 -6.84
N LYS A 28 -6.22 34.44 -7.93
CA LYS A 28 -5.73 35.81 -8.10
C LYS A 28 -6.86 36.83 -8.04
N LYS A 29 -7.97 36.60 -8.75
CA LYS A 29 -9.12 37.51 -8.74
C LYS A 29 -9.83 37.58 -7.39
N ALA A 30 -9.91 36.48 -6.65
CA ALA A 30 -10.43 36.47 -5.28
C ALA A 30 -9.56 37.30 -4.32
N GLY A 31 -8.23 37.18 -4.42
CA GLY A 31 -7.30 38.01 -3.65
C GLY A 31 -7.37 39.50 -4.03
N GLU A 32 -7.43 39.81 -5.33
CA GLU A 32 -7.63 41.18 -5.81
C GLU A 32 -8.93 41.79 -5.27
N LEU A 33 -10.05 41.06 -5.33
CA LEU A 33 -11.35 41.51 -4.81
C LEU A 33 -11.32 41.72 -3.30
N SER A 34 -10.67 40.82 -2.55
CA SER A 34 -10.53 40.95 -1.11
C SER A 34 -9.81 42.25 -0.72
N VAL A 35 -8.67 42.54 -1.36
CA VAL A 35 -7.89 43.76 -1.09
C VAL A 35 -8.58 45.03 -1.57
N LEU A 36 -9.25 45.00 -2.74
CA LEU A 36 -9.90 46.19 -3.32
C LEU A 36 -11.19 46.60 -2.58
N CYS A 37 -11.86 45.66 -1.92
CA CYS A 37 -13.16 45.89 -1.29
C CYS A 37 -13.15 45.70 0.24
N ASP A 38 -11.97 45.45 0.84
CA ASP A 38 -11.81 45.01 2.24
C ASP A 38 -12.76 43.85 2.60
N ALA A 39 -12.89 42.90 1.66
CA ALA A 39 -13.87 41.83 1.71
C ALA A 39 -13.21 40.51 2.10
N GLU A 40 -13.87 39.73 2.96
CA GLU A 40 -13.38 38.40 3.31
C GLU A 40 -13.88 37.37 2.30
N VAL A 41 -12.93 36.73 1.61
CA VAL A 41 -13.21 35.82 0.51
C VAL A 41 -12.57 34.48 0.78
N ALA A 42 -13.30 33.39 0.49
CA ALA A 42 -12.75 32.05 0.40
C ALA A 42 -13.24 31.40 -0.90
N VAL A 43 -12.35 30.68 -1.58
CA VAL A 43 -12.63 29.93 -2.80
C VAL A 43 -12.14 28.50 -2.61
N ILE A 44 -13.06 27.55 -2.71
CA ILE A 44 -12.82 26.12 -2.53
C ILE A 44 -13.06 25.43 -3.88
N VAL A 45 -12.09 24.65 -4.35
CA VAL A 45 -12.16 23.96 -5.65
C VAL A 45 -11.68 22.53 -5.51
N PHE A 46 -12.59 21.57 -5.71
CA PHE A 46 -12.26 20.16 -5.85
C PHE A 46 -11.94 19.82 -7.31
N SER A 47 -10.90 19.02 -7.55
CA SER A 47 -10.67 18.42 -8.87
C SER A 47 -11.66 17.28 -9.13
N SER A 48 -11.75 16.82 -10.38
CA SER A 48 -12.46 15.57 -10.73
C SER A 48 -11.81 14.30 -10.15
N THR A 49 -10.76 14.42 -9.34
CA THR A 49 -10.09 13.33 -8.60
C THR A 49 -10.23 13.53 -7.09
N GLY A 50 -11.16 14.38 -6.63
CA GLY A 50 -11.38 14.67 -5.21
C GLY A 50 -10.29 15.52 -4.53
N LYS A 51 -9.27 16.01 -5.26
CA LYS A 51 -8.20 16.81 -4.64
C LYS A 51 -8.69 18.23 -4.37
N LEU A 52 -8.68 18.60 -3.09
CA LEU A 52 -8.97 19.94 -2.59
C LEU A 52 -7.86 20.94 -3.01
N TYR A 53 -8.30 22.12 -3.43
CA TYR A 53 -7.50 23.32 -3.56
C TYR A 53 -8.29 24.51 -3.02
N GLU A 54 -7.67 25.31 -2.16
CA GLU A 54 -8.32 26.44 -1.51
C GLU A 54 -7.47 27.72 -1.61
N SER A 55 -8.15 28.87 -1.49
CA SER A 55 -7.54 30.19 -1.33
C SER A 55 -8.49 31.04 -0.50
N SER A 56 -7.96 31.73 0.52
CA SER A 56 -8.73 32.65 1.35
C SER A 56 -7.92 33.91 1.65
N SER A 57 -8.61 35.01 1.94
CA SER A 57 -8.01 36.26 2.43
C SER A 57 -7.42 36.14 3.85
N SER A 58 -7.89 35.17 4.64
CA SER A 58 -7.45 34.94 6.01
C SER A 58 -7.40 33.44 6.32
N SER A 59 -8.55 32.82 6.60
CA SER A 59 -8.66 31.39 6.90
C SER A 59 -9.96 30.85 6.33
N THR A 60 -9.87 29.81 5.47
CA THR A 60 -11.06 29.14 4.92
C THR A 60 -12.00 28.67 6.03
N LYS A 61 -11.44 28.11 7.11
CA LYS A 61 -12.22 27.68 8.29
C LYS A 61 -12.92 28.86 8.98
N GLY A 62 -12.26 30.01 9.09
CA GLY A 62 -12.84 31.22 9.69
C GLY A 62 -13.94 31.86 8.82
N VAL A 63 -13.79 31.82 7.49
CA VAL A 63 -14.84 32.25 6.56
C VAL A 63 -16.03 31.29 6.60
N ILE A 64 -15.82 29.97 6.59
CA ILE A 64 -16.90 28.98 6.74
C ILE A 64 -17.61 29.13 8.09
N ALA A 65 -16.88 29.25 9.21
CA ALA A 65 -17.48 29.38 10.53
C ALA A 65 -18.38 30.62 10.65
N ARG A 66 -17.97 31.75 10.04
CA ARG A 66 -18.82 32.95 9.98
C ARG A 66 -19.99 32.79 9.03
N TYR A 67 -19.81 32.14 7.87
CA TYR A 67 -20.93 31.83 6.99
C TYR A 67 -22.00 31.01 7.73
N ASN A 68 -21.60 29.93 8.41
CA ASN A 68 -22.51 29.10 9.21
C ASN A 68 -23.23 29.90 10.30
N LEU A 69 -22.52 30.74 11.05
CA LEU A 69 -23.13 31.59 12.08
C LEU A 69 -24.20 32.53 11.49
N HIS A 70 -23.94 33.17 10.35
CA HIS A 70 -24.92 34.06 9.70
C HIS A 70 -26.09 33.29 9.06
N THR A 71 -25.93 32.00 8.74
CA THR A 71 -27.06 31.16 8.31
C THR A 71 -27.90 30.66 9.50
N GLU A 72 -27.32 30.51 10.68
CA GLU A 72 -28.05 30.11 11.91
C GLU A 72 -28.76 31.30 12.57
N ASP A 73 -28.14 32.48 12.62
CA ASP A 73 -28.73 33.71 13.18
C ASP A 73 -29.75 34.39 12.23
N GLY A 74 -29.84 33.93 10.98
CA GLY A 74 -30.58 34.61 9.90
C GLY A 74 -32.00 34.12 9.63
N GLU A 75 -32.32 32.85 9.90
CA GLU A 75 -33.62 32.25 9.58
C GLU A 75 -34.12 31.26 10.65
N GLU A 76 -34.92 31.74 11.61
CA GLU A 76 -35.85 30.91 12.41
C GLU A 76 -37.04 30.39 11.54
N GLY A 77 -36.71 29.82 10.38
CA GLY A 77 -37.63 29.63 9.24
C GLY A 77 -37.52 28.28 8.54
N ASP A 78 -37.53 27.18 9.31
CA ASP A 78 -37.80 25.81 8.83
C ASP A 78 -36.98 25.32 7.60
N GLN A 79 -35.74 25.80 7.44
CA GLN A 79 -34.82 25.24 6.45
C GLN A 79 -34.21 23.92 6.95
N GLN A 80 -35.01 22.84 6.90
CA GLN A 80 -34.47 21.49 6.87
C GLN A 80 -33.38 21.43 5.78
N PRO A 81 -32.15 20.96 6.07
CA PRO A 81 -31.09 20.93 5.06
C PRO A 81 -31.58 20.20 3.80
N PRO A 82 -31.19 20.62 2.58
CA PRO A 82 -31.67 20.05 1.32
C PRO A 82 -31.74 18.51 1.37
N PRO A 83 -32.84 17.87 0.90
CA PRO A 83 -33.03 16.42 1.07
C PRO A 83 -31.87 15.55 0.59
N GLU A 84 -31.13 16.00 -0.43
CA GLU A 84 -29.92 15.35 -0.93
C GLU A 84 -28.75 15.42 0.06
N LEU A 85 -28.55 16.55 0.76
CA LEU A 85 -27.55 16.69 1.82
C LEU A 85 -27.93 15.90 3.08
N GLN A 86 -29.23 15.79 3.39
CA GLN A 86 -29.70 14.88 4.45
C GLN A 86 -29.41 13.42 4.08
N LEU A 87 -29.65 13.01 2.84
CA LEU A 87 -29.39 11.65 2.38
C LEU A 87 -27.89 11.32 2.41
N GLU A 88 -27.05 12.23 1.90
CA GLU A 88 -25.58 12.07 1.91
C GLU A 88 -25.02 12.01 3.34
N ASN A 89 -25.53 12.84 4.26
CA ASN A 89 -25.14 12.78 5.68
C ASN A 89 -25.57 11.45 6.34
N ASN A 90 -26.79 10.97 6.06
CA ASN A 90 -27.25 9.67 6.56
C ASN A 90 -26.41 8.50 5.99
N GLU A 91 -26.02 8.55 4.71
CA GLU A 91 -25.13 7.56 4.13
C GLU A 91 -23.72 7.62 4.74
N CYS A 92 -23.17 8.82 4.93
CA CYS A 92 -21.89 9.02 5.61
C CYS A 92 -21.92 8.44 7.04
N MET A 93 -22.97 8.69 7.81
CA MET A 93 -23.16 8.12 9.15
C MET A 93 -23.29 6.59 9.13
N ARG A 94 -24.02 6.03 8.15
CA ARG A 94 -24.14 4.57 7.94
C ARG A 94 -22.79 3.93 7.64
N LEU A 95 -22.02 4.53 6.73
CA LEU A 95 -20.69 4.04 6.32
C LEU A 95 -19.66 4.16 7.45
N ASN A 96 -19.66 5.26 8.20
CA ASN A 96 -18.78 5.43 9.36
C ASN A 96 -19.10 4.41 10.47
N LYS A 97 -20.38 4.11 10.71
CA LYS A 97 -20.77 3.03 11.63
C LYS A 97 -20.29 1.66 11.14
N GLU A 98 -20.50 1.33 9.86
CA GLU A 98 -20.01 0.07 9.31
C GLU A 98 -18.48 -0.02 9.41
N LEU A 99 -17.75 1.07 9.14
CA LEU A 99 -16.29 1.12 9.28
C LEU A 99 -15.86 0.87 10.74
N ALA A 100 -16.50 1.50 11.72
CA ALA A 100 -16.24 1.27 13.13
C ALA A 100 -16.49 -0.19 13.54
N ASP A 101 -17.64 -0.76 13.14
CA ASP A 101 -17.97 -2.18 13.39
C ASP A 101 -16.93 -3.14 12.79
N LYS A 102 -16.35 -2.80 11.63
CA LYS A 102 -15.32 -3.61 10.96
C LYS A 102 -13.96 -3.48 11.64
N ILE A 103 -13.58 -2.27 12.07
CA ILE A 103 -12.34 -2.02 12.84
C ILE A 103 -12.39 -2.78 14.16
N LEU A 104 -13.50 -2.71 14.91
CA LEU A 104 -13.68 -3.46 16.15
C LEU A 104 -13.53 -4.97 15.92
N LYS A 105 -14.18 -5.51 14.88
CA LYS A 105 -14.07 -6.94 14.52
C LYS A 105 -12.67 -7.38 14.11
N LEU A 106 -11.86 -6.49 13.53
CA LEU A 106 -10.45 -6.77 13.23
C LEU A 106 -9.61 -6.81 14.50
N ARG A 107 -9.76 -5.83 15.40
CA ARG A 107 -9.09 -5.81 16.70
C ARG A 107 -9.42 -7.03 17.55
N GLN A 108 -10.69 -7.43 17.58
CA GLN A 108 -11.12 -8.67 18.24
C GLN A 108 -10.47 -9.91 17.63
N MET A 109 -10.34 -9.98 16.30
CA MET A 109 -9.57 -11.05 15.63
C MET A 109 -8.07 -11.03 15.97
N GLU A 110 -7.52 -9.89 16.41
CA GLU A 110 -6.15 -9.73 16.91
C GLU A 110 -6.03 -9.93 18.45
N GLY A 111 -7.12 -10.25 19.14
CA GLY A 111 -7.14 -10.45 20.60
C GLY A 111 -7.25 -9.17 21.43
N GLN A 112 -7.70 -8.06 20.84
CA GLN A 112 -7.91 -6.76 21.49
C GLN A 112 -9.41 -6.45 21.63
N ASP A 113 -9.80 -5.50 22.50
CA ASP A 113 -11.17 -5.01 22.68
C ASP A 113 -12.21 -6.15 22.85
N LEU A 114 -11.89 -7.12 23.71
CA LEU A 114 -12.64 -8.37 23.94
C LEU A 114 -13.66 -8.27 25.09
N GLU A 115 -13.58 -7.22 25.91
CA GLU A 115 -14.35 -7.04 27.16
C GLU A 115 -15.87 -6.98 26.95
N GLU A 116 -16.31 -6.61 25.74
CA GLU A 116 -17.72 -6.50 25.35
C GLU A 116 -18.31 -7.80 24.81
N LEU A 117 -17.49 -8.85 24.60
CA LEU A 117 -17.95 -10.12 24.03
C LEU A 117 -18.49 -11.07 25.11
N THR A 118 -19.61 -11.73 24.81
CA THR A 118 -20.08 -12.86 25.63
C THR A 118 -19.19 -14.10 25.44
N ILE A 119 -19.25 -15.05 26.39
CA ILE A 119 -18.47 -16.30 26.32
C ILE A 119 -18.77 -17.08 25.02
N ASP A 120 -20.04 -17.14 24.59
CA ASP A 120 -20.45 -17.79 23.35
C ASP A 120 -19.85 -17.10 22.10
N GLU A 121 -19.74 -15.77 22.12
CA GLU A 121 -19.13 -15.00 21.03
C GLU A 121 -17.61 -15.15 21.00
N LEU A 122 -16.98 -15.19 22.17
CA LEU A 122 -15.54 -15.45 22.31
C LEU A 122 -15.18 -16.86 21.83
N GLN A 123 -15.97 -17.89 22.17
CA GLN A 123 -15.81 -19.24 21.63
C GLN A 123 -15.98 -19.28 20.10
N ARG A 124 -16.98 -18.57 19.54
CA ARG A 124 -17.15 -18.46 18.08
C ARG A 124 -15.96 -17.75 17.40
N LEU A 125 -15.39 -16.76 18.07
CA LEU A 125 -14.21 -16.04 17.60
C LEU A 125 -12.96 -16.93 17.60
N GLU A 126 -12.72 -17.65 18.70
CA GLU A 126 -11.66 -18.65 18.86
C GLU A 126 -11.72 -19.73 17.77
N ASN A 127 -12.86 -20.42 17.64
CA ASN A 127 -13.09 -21.44 16.60
C ASN A 127 -12.85 -20.89 15.17
N ARG A 128 -13.19 -19.62 14.92
CA ARG A 128 -12.97 -18.97 13.61
C ARG A 128 -11.50 -18.69 13.35
N ILE A 129 -10.75 -18.25 14.37
CA ILE A 129 -9.31 -18.01 14.29
C ILE A 129 -8.56 -19.34 14.15
N GLU A 130 -8.86 -20.33 14.98
CA GLU A 130 -8.25 -21.67 14.95
C GLU A 130 -8.48 -22.36 13.60
N GLY A 131 -9.72 -22.38 13.11
CA GLY A 131 -10.02 -22.92 11.78
C GLY A 131 -9.33 -22.13 10.65
N GLY A 132 -9.10 -20.83 10.84
CA GLY A 132 -8.29 -20.00 9.93
C GLY A 132 -6.82 -20.39 9.93
N LEU A 133 -6.22 -20.53 11.12
CA LEU A 133 -4.84 -20.94 11.33
C LEU A 133 -4.58 -22.34 10.77
N SER A 134 -5.48 -23.30 11.04
CA SER A 134 -5.40 -24.67 10.51
C SER A 134 -5.31 -24.70 8.98
N ARG A 135 -6.14 -23.92 8.27
CA ARG A 135 -6.06 -23.79 6.79
C ARG A 135 -4.76 -23.17 6.32
N VAL A 136 -4.22 -22.17 7.03
CA VAL A 136 -2.95 -21.53 6.68
C VAL A 136 -1.76 -22.46 6.92
N LEU A 137 -1.78 -23.25 7.99
CA LEU A 137 -0.77 -24.28 8.26
C LEU A 137 -0.82 -25.37 7.19
N GLN A 138 -1.98 -25.96 6.92
CA GLN A 138 -2.15 -26.97 5.88
C GLN A 138 -1.61 -26.49 4.51
N ALA A 139 -1.98 -25.28 4.08
CA ALA A 139 -1.52 -24.74 2.80
C ALA A 139 0.01 -24.47 2.78
N LYS A 140 0.61 -24.14 3.93
CA LYS A 140 2.07 -24.04 4.07
C LYS A 140 2.73 -25.42 4.01
N ASP A 141 2.20 -26.40 4.71
CA ASP A 141 2.74 -27.76 4.74
C ASP A 141 2.70 -28.40 3.35
N GLU A 142 1.59 -28.26 2.61
CA GLU A 142 1.45 -28.67 1.21
C GLU A 142 2.50 -27.98 0.31
N SER A 143 2.73 -26.67 0.49
CA SER A 143 3.73 -25.91 -0.27
C SER A 143 5.16 -26.32 0.06
N ILE A 144 5.47 -26.59 1.34
CA ILE A 144 6.79 -27.02 1.80
C ILE A 144 7.09 -28.44 1.31
N MET A 145 6.14 -29.38 1.44
CA MET A 145 6.29 -30.74 0.91
C MET A 145 6.53 -30.74 -0.60
N SER A 146 5.79 -29.91 -1.36
CA SER A 146 6.02 -29.75 -2.81
C SER A 146 7.42 -29.23 -3.14
N GLN A 147 7.96 -28.30 -2.34
CA GLN A 147 9.34 -27.81 -2.50
C GLN A 147 10.40 -28.87 -2.15
N ILE A 148 10.18 -29.67 -1.09
CA ILE A 148 11.06 -30.78 -0.72
C ILE A 148 11.18 -31.78 -1.87
N VAL A 149 10.05 -32.30 -2.38
CA VAL A 149 10.01 -33.27 -3.48
C VAL A 149 10.69 -32.71 -4.75
N ALA A 150 10.48 -31.42 -5.07
CA ALA A 150 11.13 -30.78 -6.21
C ALA A 150 12.66 -30.68 -6.06
N LEU A 151 13.15 -30.41 -4.84
CA LEU A 151 14.58 -30.33 -4.55
C LEU A 151 15.24 -31.72 -4.52
N GLU A 152 14.58 -32.73 -3.95
CA GLU A 152 15.04 -34.13 -3.95
C GLU A 152 15.16 -34.68 -5.38
N THR A 153 14.13 -34.48 -6.20
CA THR A 153 14.13 -34.88 -7.62
C THR A 153 15.31 -34.24 -8.36
N LYS A 154 15.51 -32.93 -8.19
CA LYS A 154 16.63 -32.20 -8.81
C LYS A 154 18.00 -32.65 -8.28
N GLY A 155 18.08 -33.03 -7.01
CA GLY A 155 19.28 -33.63 -6.41
C GLY A 155 19.64 -34.97 -7.04
N ALA A 156 18.65 -35.83 -7.29
CA ALA A 156 18.83 -37.10 -7.99
C ALA A 156 19.30 -36.88 -9.44
N GLU A 157 18.63 -36.02 -10.21
CA GLU A 157 19.01 -35.65 -11.59
C GLU A 157 20.45 -35.14 -11.68
N LEU A 158 20.86 -34.24 -10.78
CA LEU A 158 22.23 -33.70 -10.75
C LEU A 158 23.26 -34.76 -10.35
N THR A 159 22.89 -35.69 -9.48
CA THR A 159 23.77 -36.81 -9.08
C THR A 159 23.97 -37.77 -10.25
N GLU A 160 22.90 -38.11 -10.98
CA GLU A 160 22.99 -38.95 -12.18
C GLU A 160 23.82 -38.28 -13.27
N ALA A 161 23.56 -37.01 -13.58
CA ALA A 161 24.33 -36.24 -14.57
C ALA A 161 25.82 -36.17 -14.22
N ASN A 162 26.17 -35.94 -12.95
CA ASN A 162 27.56 -35.97 -12.48
C ASN A 162 28.21 -37.36 -12.65
N ASN A 163 27.48 -38.44 -12.37
CA ASN A 163 27.97 -39.81 -12.58
C ASN A 163 28.20 -40.11 -14.06
N GLN A 164 27.29 -39.71 -14.95
CA GLN A 164 27.47 -39.82 -16.40
C GLN A 164 28.69 -39.03 -16.89
N LEU A 165 28.92 -37.81 -16.38
CA LEU A 165 30.09 -37.00 -16.72
C LEU A 165 31.40 -37.65 -16.23
N ARG A 166 31.44 -38.19 -15.01
CA ARG A 166 32.59 -38.95 -14.48
C ARG A 166 32.90 -40.17 -15.35
N GLN A 167 31.88 -40.91 -15.78
CA GLN A 167 32.07 -42.05 -16.69
C GLN A 167 32.67 -41.61 -18.04
N ARG A 168 32.16 -40.53 -18.64
CA ARG A 168 32.71 -39.98 -19.90
C ARG A 168 34.15 -39.52 -19.76
N LEU A 169 34.51 -38.84 -18.66
CA LEU A 169 35.89 -38.46 -18.38
C LEU A 169 36.82 -39.68 -18.25
N GLY A 170 36.37 -40.75 -17.58
CA GLY A 170 37.12 -42.01 -17.52
C GLY A 170 37.34 -42.65 -18.91
N MET A 171 36.32 -42.63 -19.78
CA MET A 171 36.45 -43.15 -21.15
C MET A 171 37.43 -42.33 -22.01
N LEU A 172 37.45 -41.00 -21.85
CA LEU A 172 38.37 -40.12 -22.58
C LEU A 172 39.81 -40.23 -22.04
N SER A 173 39.98 -40.32 -20.71
CA SER A 173 41.30 -40.45 -20.08
C SER A 173 42.01 -41.77 -20.39
N ASN A 174 41.28 -42.80 -20.84
CA ASN A 174 41.86 -44.06 -21.31
C ASN A 174 42.39 -43.99 -22.76
N GLY A 175 42.22 -42.85 -23.45
CA GLY A 175 42.72 -42.62 -24.82
C GLY A 175 44.16 -42.10 -24.89
N ASP A 176 44.63 -41.37 -23.88
CA ASP A 176 45.96 -40.75 -23.86
C ASP A 176 46.88 -41.42 -22.81
N GLY A 177 47.74 -42.32 -23.29
CA GLY A 177 48.77 -42.94 -22.46
C GLY A 177 49.92 -41.99 -22.11
N ASN A 178 50.40 -42.11 -20.86
CA ASN A 178 51.61 -41.48 -20.27
C ASN A 178 51.53 -39.95 -19.98
N ARG A 179 51.58 -39.47 -18.71
CA ARG A 179 52.39 -39.93 -17.55
C ARG A 179 51.80 -39.47 -16.19
N ALA A 180 52.01 -40.29 -15.16
CA ALA A 180 52.14 -40.02 -13.71
C ALA A 180 51.62 -38.67 -13.14
N SER A 181 50.77 -38.63 -12.11
CA SER A 181 50.98 -39.32 -10.83
C SER A 181 49.68 -39.38 -10.02
N GLY A 182 49.28 -40.56 -9.54
CA GLY A 182 48.12 -40.70 -8.66
C GLY A 182 48.46 -40.47 -7.19
N VAL A 183 47.52 -39.91 -6.42
CA VAL A 183 47.42 -40.14 -4.97
C VAL A 183 45.94 -40.33 -4.61
N ALA A 184 45.67 -41.47 -3.98
CA ALA A 184 44.51 -41.86 -3.16
C ALA A 184 43.10 -41.36 -3.50
N LEU A 185 42.23 -42.34 -3.77
CA LEU A 185 40.82 -42.30 -3.34
C LEU A 185 40.79 -42.43 -1.81
N GLU A 186 39.88 -41.71 -1.14
CA GLU A 186 39.09 -42.30 -0.07
C GLU A 186 37.62 -41.92 -0.27
N SER A 187 36.76 -42.90 -0.06
CA SER A 187 35.31 -42.79 -0.11
C SER A 187 34.77 -43.23 1.24
N GLU A 188 34.03 -42.37 1.93
CA GLU A 188 32.96 -42.80 2.85
C GLU A 188 31.88 -41.72 2.89
N ILE A 189 30.62 -42.14 2.79
CA ILE A 189 29.56 -41.80 3.73
C ILE A 189 28.48 -42.87 3.56
N SER A 190 28.24 -43.59 4.65
CA SER A 190 27.37 -44.75 4.72
C SER A 190 25.90 -44.33 4.75
N THR A 191 25.04 -45.16 4.16
CA THR A 191 23.63 -45.24 4.55
C THR A 191 23.54 -45.97 5.89
N ASP A 192 22.85 -45.40 6.87
CA ASP A 192 22.18 -46.17 7.92
C ASP A 192 20.96 -45.40 8.46
N GLU A 193 19.92 -46.16 8.77
CA GLU A 193 18.60 -45.73 9.25
C GLU A 193 18.48 -45.84 10.79
N GLU A 194 17.33 -45.43 11.32
CA GLU A 194 16.86 -45.62 12.71
C GLU A 194 17.57 -44.86 13.87
N GLY A 195 16.80 -43.90 14.43
CA GLY A 195 16.26 -44.14 15.78
C GLY A 195 16.89 -43.37 16.96
N GLY A 196 16.05 -42.57 17.65
CA GLY A 196 16.34 -42.12 19.02
C GLY A 196 15.93 -40.69 19.32
N MET A 197 14.86 -40.49 20.10
CA MET A 197 14.51 -39.18 20.67
C MET A 197 15.48 -38.76 21.77
N ALA A 198 15.77 -37.46 21.88
CA ALA A 198 15.30 -36.65 23.03
C ALA A 198 15.65 -35.15 22.91
N SER A 199 14.61 -34.31 23.04
CA SER A 199 14.56 -33.04 23.78
C SER A 199 15.87 -32.32 24.17
N GLU A 200 16.01 -31.05 23.75
CA GLU A 200 15.88 -29.96 24.73
C GLU A 200 15.43 -28.62 24.10
N PHE A 201 14.81 -27.78 24.93
CA PHE A 201 14.02 -26.60 24.56
C PHE A 201 14.77 -25.32 24.96
N ALA A 202 14.87 -24.35 24.04
CA ALA A 202 15.34 -23.00 24.36
C ALA A 202 14.64 -21.95 23.49
N THR A 203 13.51 -21.44 23.98
CA THR A 203 12.91 -20.20 23.50
C THR A 203 13.76 -18.99 23.90
N SER A 204 14.10 -18.13 22.95
CA SER A 204 14.52 -16.75 23.23
C SER A 204 13.57 -15.78 22.53
N SER A 205 12.57 -15.35 23.28
CA SER A 205 11.71 -14.22 22.94
C SER A 205 12.40 -12.93 23.37
N THR A 206 12.46 -11.92 22.49
CA THR A 206 12.80 -10.55 22.89
C THR A 206 11.90 -9.57 22.15
N GLY A 207 11.05 -8.87 22.88
CA GLY A 207 10.28 -7.74 22.39
C GLY A 207 10.22 -6.62 23.43
N TYR A 208 9.90 -5.40 22.97
CA TYR A 208 9.61 -4.18 23.77
C TYR A 208 10.82 -3.60 24.56
N TYR A 209 11.01 -2.29 24.81
CA TYR A 209 10.33 -1.00 24.51
C TYR A 209 11.44 0.00 24.03
N GLY A 210 11.25 1.29 23.66
CA GLY A 210 10.10 2.19 23.51
C GLY A 210 10.50 3.65 23.85
N THR A 211 9.90 4.67 23.18
CA THR A 211 10.18 6.14 23.29
C THR A 211 11.57 6.60 22.79
N GLY A 212 11.78 7.81 22.23
CA GLY A 212 10.87 8.86 21.78
C GLY A 212 11.43 10.29 22.01
N SER A 213 11.72 11.07 20.95
CA SER A 213 11.71 12.56 20.99
C SER A 213 11.84 13.18 19.59
N SER A 214 11.40 14.43 19.47
CA SER A 214 11.27 15.21 18.23
C SER A 214 12.54 15.97 17.84
N THR A 215 12.81 16.09 16.54
CA THR A 215 13.55 17.24 15.98
C THR A 215 12.90 17.70 14.68
N SER A 216 12.43 18.93 14.65
CA SER A 216 12.06 19.66 13.45
C SER A 216 13.31 20.07 12.65
N SER A 217 13.25 19.97 11.33
CA SER A 217 13.87 20.95 10.43
C SER A 217 13.11 21.02 9.11
N LEU A 218 12.73 22.24 8.76
CA LEU A 218 12.41 22.63 7.39
C LEU A 218 13.72 22.65 6.60
N GLU A 219 13.74 22.15 5.36
CA GLU A 219 14.40 22.83 4.23
C GLU A 219 13.59 22.54 2.94
N ASP A 220 13.68 23.48 1.99
CA ASP A 220 12.84 23.64 0.81
C ASP A 220 13.71 23.47 -0.45
N ASP A 221 13.43 22.44 -1.25
CA ASP A 221 13.88 22.26 -2.65
C ASP A 221 13.32 20.92 -3.17
N SER A 222 13.14 20.66 -4.47
CA SER A 222 13.12 21.56 -5.62
C SER A 222 12.24 20.94 -6.71
N SER A 223 12.09 21.63 -7.83
CA SER A 223 11.44 21.11 -9.02
C SER A 223 12.11 19.84 -9.56
N ASP A 224 11.37 18.73 -9.69
CA ASP A 224 11.39 17.98 -10.95
C ASP A 224 10.18 17.05 -11.15
N ASN A 225 9.49 17.22 -12.27
CA ASN A 225 8.88 16.10 -12.99
C ASN A 225 8.79 16.46 -14.47
N THR A 226 9.97 16.70 -15.04
CA THR A 226 10.17 17.02 -16.46
C THR A 226 9.75 15.85 -17.34
N LEU A 227 8.50 15.86 -17.80
CA LEU A 227 8.02 14.93 -18.82
C LEU A 227 8.76 15.19 -20.14
N SER A 228 9.77 14.35 -20.39
CA SER A 228 10.64 14.39 -21.57
C SER A 228 9.86 14.32 -22.89
N LEU A 229 9.59 15.48 -23.50
CA LEU A 229 9.25 15.56 -24.92
C LEU A 229 10.52 15.34 -25.74
N LYS A 230 10.77 14.08 -26.11
CA LYS A 230 11.92 13.68 -26.92
C LYS A 230 11.74 14.13 -28.38
N LEU A 231 12.05 15.39 -28.65
CA LEU A 231 12.17 15.95 -29.99
C LEU A 231 13.38 15.32 -30.71
N GLY A 232 13.10 14.32 -31.54
CA GLY A 232 14.07 13.73 -32.46
C GLY A 232 14.27 14.61 -33.70
N LEU A 233 15.39 15.32 -33.75
CA LEU A 233 16.04 15.87 -34.95
C LEU A 233 17.57 15.59 -34.78
N PRO A 234 18.41 15.60 -35.84
CA PRO A 234 18.17 16.22 -37.16
C PRO A 234 18.72 15.47 -38.41
N ARG A 235 18.60 16.14 -39.58
CA ARG A 235 19.38 16.02 -40.84
C ARG A 235 19.12 14.86 -41.83
N CYS A 236 18.44 15.22 -42.93
CA CYS A 236 19.08 15.54 -44.22
C CYS A 236 18.49 16.90 -44.67
N GLY A 237 19.07 17.68 -45.59
CA GLY A 237 20.22 17.47 -46.48
C GLY A 237 20.06 18.45 -47.64
#